data_AF-A0AA38FAM8-F1
#
_entry.id   AF-A0AA38FAM8-F1
#
_cell.length_a   1.000
_cell.length_b   1.000
_cell.length_c   1.000
_cell.angle_alpha   90.00
_cell.angle_beta   90.00
_cell.angle_gamma   90.00
#
_symmetry.space_group_name_H-M   'P 1'
#
loop_
_entity.id
_entity.type
_entity.pdbx_description
1 polymer ?
#
loop_
_entity_poly.entity_id
_entity_poly.type
_entity_poly.pdbx_seq_one_letter_code
_entity_poly.pdbx_strand_id
1 'polypeptide(L)'
;IRMKNVTRLCNTKSVITVNGRFPGPPIIAREGDRVLIKLTNHVTNNITIHWHGIRQIRSGWADGPGYITQCPIQTGQSYVYNFTIKGQRGTLWWHAHISWLRATVYGPIFIYPKKHASYPFPKPQQEVPIILGEWWNADTETVINQAMQSGGMPNLSDAYTINGLPGLLYNCSANDTFKLRVTPGKTYMLRIINAALNDELFFAIANHTVTVVEADAVYVKPFQTDVVLITPGQTTNVLFTAKSEPVPNATFLISARPYATGTGTFDNTTTAGILEYYSNLRADNSFSSFPLMRPTLPAFNDTSFAANFSQKLRSLATPKFPANVPQTVDRQFLFTVGLGLNPCPQGQTCQGPNGTKFAASINNISFILPTTALLQAHFYKKSQGVYNFTFPDNPPFPFNYTGTPSKQHGHSERHQGESDSLTTVPYSWFCKTPAL
;
A
#
# COMPACT_ATOMS: atom_id res chain seq x y z
N ILE A 1 15.51 -4.68 14.07
CA ILE A 1 15.84 -4.41 12.64
C ILE A 1 17.24 -4.95 12.37
N ARG A 2 17.46 -5.69 11.28
CA ARG A 2 18.78 -6.22 10.91
C ARG A 2 18.92 -6.40 9.40
N MET A 3 20.16 -6.41 8.91
CA MET A 3 20.48 -6.78 7.53
C MET A 3 20.23 -8.28 7.29
N LYS A 4 19.83 -8.64 6.08
CA LYS A 4 19.75 -10.02 5.61
C LYS A 4 19.96 -10.07 4.11
N ASN A 5 20.77 -11.04 3.66
CA ASN A 5 20.90 -11.33 2.23
C ASN A 5 19.61 -11.99 1.71
N VAL A 6 19.08 -11.42 0.62
CA VAL A 6 17.90 -11.92 -0.08
C VAL A 6 18.26 -12.02 -1.56
N THR A 7 17.92 -13.15 -2.17
CA THR A 7 18.13 -13.41 -3.59
C THR A 7 16.81 -13.39 -4.33
N ARG A 8 16.71 -12.58 -5.38
CA ARG A 8 15.58 -12.55 -6.35
C ARG A 8 16.14 -12.27 -7.72
N LEU A 9 15.48 -12.77 -8.77
CA LEU A 9 15.91 -12.50 -10.15
C LEU A 9 17.40 -12.85 -10.39
N CYS A 10 17.90 -13.93 -9.78
CA CYS A 10 19.33 -14.31 -9.76
C CYS A 10 20.31 -13.29 -9.10
N ASN A 11 19.82 -12.21 -8.51
CA ASN A 11 20.62 -11.18 -7.87
C ASN A 11 20.48 -11.27 -6.35
N THR A 12 21.62 -11.32 -5.65
CA THR A 12 21.65 -11.31 -4.19
C THR A 12 22.09 -9.95 -3.69
N LYS A 13 21.26 -9.33 -2.83
CA LYS A 13 21.61 -8.10 -2.12
C LYS A 13 21.27 -8.19 -0.65
N SER A 14 21.97 -7.41 0.17
CA SER A 14 21.64 -7.27 1.59
C SER A 14 20.54 -6.23 1.76
N VAL A 15 19.44 -6.62 2.41
CA VAL A 15 18.29 -5.74 2.65
C VAL A 15 18.00 -5.59 4.13
N ILE A 16 17.37 -4.47 4.50
CA ILE A 16 16.91 -4.25 5.86
C ILE A 16 15.63 -5.05 6.09
N THR A 17 15.59 -5.80 7.19
CA THR A 17 14.46 -6.65 7.55
C THR A 17 14.06 -6.51 9.02
N VAL A 18 12.83 -6.93 9.34
CA VAL A 18 12.40 -7.13 10.71
C VAL A 18 12.63 -8.59 11.08
N ASN A 19 13.45 -8.83 12.10
CA ASN A 19 13.78 -10.16 12.59
C ASN A 19 14.26 -11.14 11.49
N GLY A 20 14.94 -10.64 10.45
CA GLY A 20 15.48 -11.50 9.38
C GLY A 20 14.40 -12.08 8.46
N ARG A 21 13.22 -11.46 8.38
CA ARG A 21 12.12 -11.91 7.52
C ARG A 21 11.76 -10.83 6.51
N PHE A 22 11.52 -11.25 5.27
CA PHE A 22 11.03 -10.43 4.18
C PHE A 22 9.97 -11.23 3.38
N PRO A 23 8.71 -10.78 3.32
CA PRO A 23 8.11 -9.74 4.15
C PRO A 23 8.27 -10.00 5.66
N GLY A 24 8.12 -8.96 6.46
CA GLY A 24 8.26 -9.04 7.92
C GLY A 24 7.14 -9.85 8.60
N PRO A 25 7.29 -10.15 9.90
CA PRO A 25 6.34 -10.98 10.64
C PRO A 25 4.95 -10.32 10.73
N PRO A 26 3.87 -11.13 10.76
CA PRO A 26 2.54 -10.63 11.03
C PRO A 26 2.43 -10.15 12.48
N ILE A 27 1.70 -9.05 12.68
CA ILE A 27 1.16 -8.68 13.99
C ILE A 27 -0.25 -9.23 14.07
N ILE A 28 -0.52 -10.03 15.09
CA ILE A 28 -1.83 -10.63 15.31
C ILE A 28 -2.41 -10.03 16.59
N ALA A 29 -3.56 -9.40 16.47
CA ALA A 29 -4.30 -8.81 17.58
C ALA A 29 -5.80 -9.02 17.39
N ARG A 30 -6.57 -8.74 18.43
CA ARG A 30 -8.03 -8.57 18.38
C ARG A 30 -8.38 -7.10 18.58
N GLU A 31 -9.56 -6.74 18.11
CA GLU A 31 -10.13 -5.44 18.47
C GLU A 31 -10.17 -5.27 20.00
N GLY A 32 -9.64 -4.14 20.48
CA GLY A 32 -9.54 -3.81 21.90
C GLY A 32 -8.21 -4.19 22.54
N ASP A 33 -7.36 -4.98 21.87
CA ASP A 33 -6.06 -5.34 22.41
C ASP A 33 -5.13 -4.13 22.53
N ARG A 34 -4.33 -4.12 23.60
CA ARG A 34 -3.19 -3.23 23.76
C ARG A 34 -1.95 -3.90 23.18
N VAL A 35 -1.33 -3.24 22.22
CA VAL A 35 -0.16 -3.75 21.50
C VAL A 35 1.09 -3.00 22.00
N LEU A 36 2.10 -3.76 22.44
CA LEU A 36 3.41 -3.22 22.82
C LEU A 36 4.47 -3.84 21.93
N ILE A 37 5.22 -3.00 21.22
CA ILE A 37 6.27 -3.43 20.29
C ILE A 37 7.55 -2.67 20.61
N LYS A 38 8.53 -3.38 21.17
CA LYS A 38 9.89 -2.87 21.33
C LYS A 38 10.65 -3.08 20.03
N LEU A 39 10.99 -1.99 19.36
CA LEU A 39 11.83 -1.99 18.18
C LEU A 39 13.26 -1.61 18.57
N THR A 40 14.23 -2.47 18.25
CA THR A 40 15.66 -2.17 18.38
C THR A 40 16.29 -2.08 16.98
N ASN A 41 17.03 -1.00 16.74
CA ASN A 41 17.69 -0.78 15.46
C ASN A 41 19.13 -1.32 15.48
N HIS A 42 19.42 -2.36 14.70
CA HIS A 42 20.77 -2.91 14.54
C HIS A 42 21.38 -2.65 13.16
N VAL A 43 20.82 -1.72 12.38
CA VAL A 43 21.38 -1.30 11.09
C VAL A 43 21.83 0.16 11.17
N THR A 44 22.66 0.58 10.22
CA THR A 44 23.23 1.94 10.16
C THR A 44 22.19 3.00 9.76
N ASN A 45 21.17 2.62 8.99
CA ASN A 45 20.09 3.52 8.61
C ASN A 45 19.23 3.90 9.82
N ASN A 46 18.79 5.15 9.83
CA ASN A 46 17.74 5.62 10.73
C ASN A 46 16.42 4.90 10.41
N ILE A 47 15.68 4.47 11.44
CA ILE A 47 14.43 3.72 11.26
C ILE A 47 13.29 4.37 12.03
N THR A 48 12.11 4.41 11.42
CA THR A 48 10.83 4.49 12.13
C THR A 48 9.87 3.47 11.54
N ILE A 49 8.89 3.02 12.32
CA ILE A 49 7.84 2.09 11.88
C ILE A 49 6.49 2.74 12.10
N HIS A 50 5.64 2.71 11.09
CA HIS A 50 4.25 3.13 11.13
C HIS A 50 3.31 1.93 11.11
N TRP A 51 2.20 2.06 11.84
CA TRP A 51 1.13 1.06 11.94
C TRP A 51 -0.03 1.51 11.06
N HIS A 52 0.13 1.30 9.75
CA HIS A 52 -0.76 1.83 8.72
C HIS A 52 -2.24 1.55 9.01
N GLY A 53 -3.03 2.61 9.02
CA GLY A 53 -4.47 2.58 9.28
C GLY A 53 -4.85 2.48 10.77
N ILE A 54 -3.94 2.16 11.70
CA ILE A 54 -4.27 2.19 13.14
C ILE A 54 -4.57 3.63 13.54
N ARG A 55 -5.75 3.88 14.12
CA ARG A 55 -6.24 5.23 14.40
C ARG A 55 -5.42 6.06 15.39
N GLN A 56 -4.52 5.44 16.14
CA GLN A 56 -3.68 6.08 17.17
C GLN A 56 -4.44 7.06 18.10
N ILE A 57 -5.64 6.66 18.55
CA ILE A 57 -6.49 7.53 19.39
C ILE A 57 -5.76 7.89 20.69
N ARG A 58 -5.33 9.16 20.79
CA ARG A 58 -4.50 9.70 21.88
C ARG A 58 -3.19 8.93 22.07
N SER A 59 -2.61 8.41 21.01
CA SER A 59 -1.31 7.72 21.02
C SER A 59 -0.43 8.12 19.84
N GLY A 60 -0.50 9.38 19.40
CA GLY A 60 0.22 9.89 18.23
C GLY A 60 1.75 9.74 18.30
N TRP A 61 2.34 9.67 19.49
CA TRP A 61 3.77 9.35 19.68
C TRP A 61 4.14 7.93 19.22
N ALA A 62 3.18 7.02 19.12
CA ALA A 62 3.38 5.67 18.61
C ALA A 62 3.02 5.54 17.12
N ASP A 63 2.75 6.65 16.42
CA ASP A 63 2.29 6.61 15.04
C ASP A 63 3.40 6.24 14.05
N GLY A 64 4.60 6.83 14.18
CA GLY A 64 5.78 6.38 13.41
C GLY A 64 6.36 7.32 12.35
N PRO A 65 5.62 8.20 11.64
CA PRO A 65 6.20 9.00 10.57
C PRO A 65 7.38 9.86 11.04
N GLY A 66 8.56 9.63 10.43
CA GLY A 66 9.80 10.29 10.81
C GLY A 66 9.72 11.80 10.62
N TYR A 67 10.16 12.55 11.62
CA TYR A 67 10.08 14.01 11.71
C TYR A 67 8.66 14.60 11.70
N ILE A 68 7.62 13.77 11.75
CA ILE A 68 6.25 14.22 11.99
C ILE A 68 5.89 13.92 13.45
N THR A 69 5.86 12.65 13.84
CA THR A 69 5.45 12.25 15.20
C THR A 69 6.62 11.86 16.10
N GLN A 70 7.76 11.49 15.50
CA GLN A 70 8.97 11.15 16.23
C GLN A 70 10.24 11.46 15.44
N CYS A 71 11.35 11.68 16.13
CA CYS A 71 12.66 11.57 15.49
C CYS A 71 13.00 10.09 15.21
N PRO A 72 13.87 9.81 14.22
CA PRO A 72 14.20 8.44 13.86
C PRO A 72 14.96 7.68 14.95
N ILE A 73 14.73 6.37 15.03
CA ILE A 73 15.45 5.48 15.93
C ILE A 73 16.83 5.19 15.33
N GLN A 74 17.87 5.75 15.95
CA GLN A 74 19.25 5.61 15.50
C GLN A 74 19.81 4.21 15.78
N THR A 75 20.92 3.88 15.14
CA THR A 75 21.68 2.63 15.35
C THR A 75 21.92 2.37 16.84
N GLY A 76 21.65 1.13 17.28
CA GLY A 76 21.82 0.70 18.67
C GLY A 76 20.67 1.12 19.61
N GLN A 77 19.82 2.07 19.21
CA GLN A 77 18.73 2.57 20.04
C GLN A 77 17.49 1.67 19.96
N SER A 78 16.62 1.82 20.96
CA SER A 78 15.33 1.14 21.02
C SER A 78 14.19 2.11 21.30
N TYR A 79 13.01 1.81 20.75
CA TYR A 79 11.77 2.53 21.03
C TYR A 79 10.62 1.55 21.27
N VAL A 80 9.71 1.89 22.17
CA VAL A 80 8.53 1.06 22.48
C VAL A 80 7.29 1.76 21.93
N TYR A 81 6.71 1.19 20.88
CA TYR A 81 5.41 1.56 20.40
C TYR A 81 4.34 0.94 21.29
N ASN A 82 3.41 1.74 21.80
CA ASN A 82 2.39 1.32 22.74
C ASN A 82 1.06 2.03 22.41
N PHE A 83 0.09 1.26 21.93
CA PHE A 83 -1.22 1.77 21.53
C PHE A 83 -2.29 0.70 21.74
N THR A 84 -3.56 1.11 21.64
CA THR A 84 -4.72 0.22 21.76
C THR A 84 -5.54 0.28 20.48
N ILE A 85 -5.90 -0.88 19.94
CA ILE A 85 -6.69 -0.98 18.71
C ILE A 85 -8.16 -0.73 19.03
N LYS A 86 -8.73 0.39 18.57
CA LYS A 86 -10.10 0.80 18.92
C LYS A 86 -11.02 0.85 17.70
N GLY A 87 -12.03 -0.02 17.70
CA GLY A 87 -13.09 -0.02 16.70
C GLY A 87 -12.61 -0.34 15.28
N GLN A 88 -11.56 -1.16 15.17
CA GLN A 88 -11.00 -1.65 13.92
C GLN A 88 -10.92 -3.17 13.99
N ARG A 89 -11.19 -3.83 12.87
CA ARG A 89 -11.12 -5.29 12.72
C ARG A 89 -10.98 -5.61 11.24
N GLY A 90 -10.07 -6.51 10.90
CA GLY A 90 -9.76 -6.84 9.53
C GLY A 90 -8.29 -6.98 9.26
N THR A 91 -7.85 -6.49 8.11
CA THR A 91 -6.45 -6.44 7.69
C THR A 91 -5.99 -4.99 7.69
N LEU A 92 -4.79 -4.78 8.19
CA LEU A 92 -3.99 -3.57 8.05
C LEU A 92 -2.55 -4.02 7.80
N TRP A 93 -1.60 -3.11 7.85
CA TRP A 93 -0.18 -3.45 7.70
C TRP A 93 0.69 -2.46 8.46
N TRP A 94 1.95 -2.83 8.65
CA TRP A 94 2.98 -1.95 9.21
C TRP A 94 4.11 -1.82 8.20
N HIS A 95 4.78 -0.68 8.22
CA HIS A 95 5.92 -0.43 7.33
C HIS A 95 6.88 0.61 7.90
N ALA A 96 8.11 0.63 7.40
CA ALA A 96 9.02 1.74 7.69
C ALA A 96 8.43 3.06 7.18
N HIS A 97 8.58 4.13 7.95
CA HIS A 97 8.02 5.44 7.59
C HIS A 97 9.09 6.54 7.56
N ILE A 98 10.20 6.19 6.93
CA ILE A 98 11.32 7.07 6.62
C ILE A 98 12.00 6.56 5.34
N SER A 99 12.27 7.47 4.40
CA SER A 99 12.86 7.15 3.09
C SER A 99 12.08 6.06 2.33
N TRP A 100 12.75 5.30 1.48
CA TRP A 100 12.19 4.16 0.72
C TRP A 100 12.38 2.82 1.43
N LEU A 101 12.70 2.82 2.73
CA LEU A 101 12.94 1.60 3.50
C LEU A 101 11.73 0.66 3.55
N ARG A 102 10.51 1.17 3.32
CA ARG A 102 9.31 0.32 3.19
C ARG A 102 9.33 -0.59 1.96
N ALA A 103 10.30 -0.48 1.06
CA ALA A 103 10.50 -1.45 -0.02
C ALA A 103 10.78 -2.86 0.50
N THR A 104 11.37 -2.99 1.71
CA THR A 104 11.69 -4.30 2.31
C THR A 104 11.29 -4.41 3.78
N VAL A 105 10.99 -3.28 4.45
CA VAL A 105 10.60 -3.22 5.85
C VAL A 105 9.10 -3.00 5.95
N TYR A 106 8.33 -4.07 5.81
CA TYR A 106 6.87 -4.08 5.96
C TYR A 106 6.37 -5.45 6.37
N GLY A 107 5.14 -5.53 6.87
CA GLY A 107 4.45 -6.77 7.17
C GLY A 107 2.99 -6.56 7.53
N PRO A 108 2.18 -7.63 7.62
CA PRO A 108 0.75 -7.49 7.80
C PRO A 108 0.37 -7.28 9.27
N ILE A 109 -0.77 -6.64 9.51
CA ILE A 109 -1.47 -6.59 10.80
C ILE A 109 -2.82 -7.26 10.61
N PHE A 110 -3.09 -8.33 11.37
CA PHE A 110 -4.39 -8.99 11.40
C PHE A 110 -5.10 -8.63 12.70
N ILE A 111 -6.28 -8.01 12.55
CA ILE A 111 -7.12 -7.60 13.67
C ILE A 111 -8.38 -8.45 13.65
N TYR A 112 -8.38 -9.52 14.45
CA TYR A 112 -9.54 -10.39 14.55
C TYR A 112 -10.70 -9.69 15.29
N PRO A 113 -11.95 -10.14 15.09
CA PRO A 113 -13.06 -9.72 15.93
C PRO A 113 -12.73 -9.90 17.42
N LYS A 114 -13.40 -9.11 18.27
CA LYS A 114 -13.36 -9.30 19.73
C LYS A 114 -13.60 -10.76 20.10
N LYS A 115 -13.08 -11.19 21.25
CA LYS A 115 -13.37 -12.53 21.78
C LYS A 115 -14.89 -12.76 21.79
N HIS A 116 -15.33 -13.92 21.31
CA HIS A 116 -16.75 -14.30 21.16
C HIS A 116 -17.55 -13.53 20.09
N ALA A 117 -16.95 -12.62 19.32
CA ALA A 117 -17.57 -12.05 18.14
C ALA A 117 -17.22 -12.86 16.87
N SER A 118 -18.18 -12.97 15.96
CA SER A 118 -18.00 -13.57 14.64
C SER A 118 -17.81 -12.51 13.55
N TYR A 119 -17.27 -12.94 12.41
CA TYR A 119 -17.39 -12.22 11.15
C TYR A 119 -18.87 -12.00 10.77
N PRO A 120 -19.19 -10.97 9.98
CA PRO A 120 -20.54 -10.77 9.41
C PRO A 120 -20.85 -11.73 8.24
N PHE A 121 -19.92 -12.64 7.93
CA PHE A 121 -20.00 -13.66 6.90
C PHE A 121 -19.54 -15.02 7.48
N PRO A 122 -19.84 -16.15 6.83
CA PRO A 122 -19.39 -17.46 7.27
C PRO A 122 -17.86 -17.51 7.46
N LYS A 123 -17.42 -18.16 8.54
CA LYS A 123 -15.98 -18.29 8.83
C LYS A 123 -15.29 -19.04 7.68
N PRO A 124 -14.23 -18.48 7.08
CA PRO A 124 -13.50 -19.16 6.01
C PRO A 124 -12.74 -20.38 6.56
N GLN A 125 -12.44 -21.34 5.69
CA GLN A 125 -11.59 -22.50 5.98
C GLN A 125 -10.20 -22.05 6.44
N GLN A 126 -9.63 -21.07 5.75
CA GLN A 126 -8.33 -20.51 6.03
C GLN A 126 -8.26 -19.06 5.56
N GLU A 127 -7.43 -18.29 6.25
CA GLU A 127 -7.11 -16.91 5.92
C GLU A 127 -5.67 -16.83 5.42
N VAL A 128 -5.42 -16.15 4.31
CA VAL A 128 -4.14 -16.18 3.60
C VAL A 128 -3.71 -14.76 3.27
N PRO A 129 -2.55 -14.28 3.75
CA PRO A 129 -2.02 -12.99 3.31
C PRO A 129 -1.57 -13.02 1.86
N ILE A 130 -1.92 -11.97 1.14
CA ILE A 130 -1.43 -11.67 -0.21
C ILE A 130 -0.84 -10.26 -0.15
N ILE A 131 0.46 -10.15 0.05
CA ILE A 131 1.15 -8.87 0.14
C ILE A 131 1.77 -8.58 -1.22
N LEU A 132 1.18 -7.65 -1.96
CA LEU A 132 1.72 -7.15 -3.21
C LEU A 132 2.83 -6.14 -2.90
N GLY A 133 3.93 -6.19 -3.62
CA GLY A 133 5.04 -5.25 -3.43
C GLY A 133 5.96 -5.21 -4.63
N GLU A 134 7.05 -4.46 -4.52
CA GLU A 134 8.04 -4.29 -5.59
C GLU A 134 9.43 -4.77 -5.14
N TRP A 135 10.28 -5.12 -6.09
CA TRP A 135 11.67 -5.50 -5.91
C TRP A 135 12.57 -4.73 -6.86
N TRP A 136 13.66 -4.18 -6.32
CA TRP A 136 14.79 -3.65 -7.08
C TRP A 136 15.99 -4.56 -6.89
N ASN A 137 16.80 -4.77 -7.92
CA ASN A 137 18.12 -5.38 -7.81
C ASN A 137 19.12 -4.38 -7.20
N ALA A 138 18.94 -3.09 -7.45
CA ALA A 138 19.68 -2.02 -6.80
C ALA A 138 19.24 -1.81 -5.33
N ASP A 139 20.10 -1.21 -4.51
CA ASP A 139 19.71 -0.73 -3.18
C ASP A 139 18.71 0.43 -3.32
N THR A 140 17.52 0.28 -2.71
CA THR A 140 16.43 1.24 -2.79
C THR A 140 16.79 2.58 -2.17
N GLU A 141 17.67 2.61 -1.16
CA GLU A 141 18.19 3.87 -0.62
C GLU A 141 19.10 4.57 -1.62
N THR A 142 19.89 3.82 -2.39
CA THR A 142 20.68 4.39 -3.48
C THR A 142 19.77 4.95 -4.58
N VAL A 143 18.72 4.22 -4.96
CA VAL A 143 17.76 4.65 -5.99
C VAL A 143 17.11 5.98 -5.61
N ILE A 144 16.55 6.10 -4.40
CA ILE A 144 15.89 7.34 -3.98
C ILE A 144 16.89 8.49 -3.78
N ASN A 145 18.08 8.22 -3.23
CA ASN A 145 19.10 9.25 -3.05
C ASN A 145 19.57 9.82 -4.40
N GLN A 146 19.76 8.98 -5.42
CA GLN A 146 20.09 9.41 -6.77
C GLN A 146 18.98 10.28 -7.38
N ALA A 147 17.72 9.87 -7.26
CA ALA A 147 16.58 10.64 -7.76
C ALA A 147 16.48 12.02 -7.08
N MET A 148 16.67 12.09 -5.76
CA MET A 148 16.65 13.36 -5.01
C MET A 148 17.82 14.28 -5.39
N GLN A 149 19.00 13.71 -5.64
CA GLN A 149 20.19 14.44 -6.07
C GLN A 149 20.01 14.99 -7.49
N SER A 150 19.64 14.15 -8.45
CA SER A 150 19.47 14.55 -9.85
C SER A 150 18.21 15.36 -10.12
N GLY A 151 17.20 15.26 -9.26
CA GLY A 151 15.87 15.83 -9.49
C GLY A 151 15.06 15.11 -10.57
N GLY A 152 15.50 13.95 -11.04
CA GLY A 152 14.80 13.09 -11.99
C GLY A 152 13.83 12.12 -11.31
N MET A 153 13.19 11.26 -12.12
CA MET A 153 12.40 10.14 -11.61
C MET A 153 13.31 9.06 -11.01
N PRO A 154 12.88 8.33 -9.97
CA PRO A 154 13.59 7.14 -9.51
C PRO A 154 13.54 6.03 -10.56
N ASN A 155 14.55 5.16 -10.56
CA ASN A 155 14.55 3.97 -11.40
C ASN A 155 13.38 3.04 -11.02
N LEU A 156 12.80 2.41 -12.04
CA LEU A 156 11.70 1.46 -11.90
C LEU A 156 12.11 0.22 -11.11
N SER A 157 11.14 -0.47 -10.51
CA SER A 157 11.35 -1.81 -9.99
C SER A 157 11.74 -2.77 -11.09
N ASP A 158 12.50 -3.81 -10.72
CA ASP A 158 12.82 -4.92 -11.60
C ASP A 158 11.71 -5.99 -11.62
N ALA A 159 10.85 -6.00 -10.59
CA ALA A 159 9.69 -6.88 -10.52
C ALA A 159 8.65 -6.43 -9.50
N TYR A 160 7.38 -6.70 -9.79
CA TYR A 160 6.36 -6.86 -8.76
C TYR A 160 6.49 -8.21 -8.07
N THR A 161 5.92 -8.33 -6.87
CA THR A 161 6.00 -9.52 -6.04
C THR A 161 4.68 -9.84 -5.34
N ILE A 162 4.42 -11.13 -5.13
CA ILE A 162 3.40 -11.63 -4.19
C ILE A 162 4.12 -12.26 -3.01
N ASN A 163 3.87 -11.75 -1.80
CA ASN A 163 4.56 -12.16 -0.57
C ASN A 163 6.10 -12.10 -0.69
N GLY A 164 6.61 -11.08 -1.38
CA GLY A 164 8.05 -10.85 -1.61
C GLY A 164 8.67 -11.80 -2.64
N LEU A 165 7.87 -12.50 -3.44
CA LEU A 165 8.31 -13.43 -4.48
C LEU A 165 7.83 -12.94 -5.87
N PRO A 166 8.73 -12.72 -6.85
CA PRO A 166 8.35 -12.24 -8.18
C PRO A 166 7.39 -13.18 -8.92
N GLY A 167 7.60 -14.48 -8.77
CA GLY A 167 6.73 -15.50 -9.34
C GLY A 167 7.16 -16.02 -10.71
N LEU A 168 6.35 -16.93 -11.25
CA LEU A 168 6.72 -17.81 -12.37
C LEU A 168 7.07 -17.08 -13.68
N LEU A 169 6.61 -15.84 -13.85
CA LEU A 169 6.79 -15.06 -15.09
C LEU A 169 8.12 -14.32 -15.14
N TYR A 170 8.90 -14.29 -14.06
CA TYR A 170 10.22 -13.68 -14.03
C TYR A 170 11.33 -14.72 -14.09
N ASN A 171 12.45 -14.35 -14.71
CA ASN A 171 13.65 -15.17 -14.72
C ASN A 171 14.10 -15.49 -13.28
N CYS A 172 14.64 -16.70 -13.11
CA CYS A 172 15.15 -17.19 -11.83
C CYS A 172 14.13 -17.19 -10.66
N SER A 173 12.83 -17.21 -10.94
CA SER A 173 11.78 -17.06 -9.92
C SER A 173 10.77 -18.21 -9.88
N ALA A 174 10.87 -19.18 -10.79
CA ALA A 174 9.95 -20.33 -10.87
C ALA A 174 9.95 -21.19 -9.59
N ASN A 175 11.13 -21.49 -9.03
CA ASN A 175 11.27 -22.37 -7.86
C ASN A 175 10.70 -21.75 -6.58
N ASP A 176 10.79 -20.43 -6.44
CA ASP A 176 10.33 -19.69 -5.27
C ASP A 176 9.01 -18.96 -5.53
N THR A 177 8.14 -19.51 -6.39
CA THR A 177 6.82 -18.93 -6.65
C THR A 177 5.87 -19.17 -5.47
N PHE A 178 5.12 -18.14 -5.05
CA PHE A 178 4.09 -18.29 -4.03
C PHE A 178 3.04 -19.33 -4.45
N LYS A 179 2.73 -20.28 -3.57
CA LYS A 179 1.74 -21.34 -3.81
C LYS A 179 0.66 -21.32 -2.73
N LEU A 180 -0.60 -21.23 -3.15
CA LEU A 180 -1.77 -21.40 -2.31
C LEU A 180 -2.44 -22.74 -2.61
N ARG A 181 -2.42 -23.66 -1.65
CA ARG A 181 -3.09 -24.95 -1.76
C ARG A 181 -4.52 -24.88 -1.24
N VAL A 182 -5.49 -25.38 -2.01
CA VAL A 182 -6.91 -25.33 -1.69
C VAL A 182 -7.61 -26.67 -1.82
N THR A 183 -8.60 -26.91 -0.96
CA THR A 183 -9.47 -28.08 -1.01
C THR A 183 -10.72 -27.72 -1.82
N PRO A 184 -11.14 -28.57 -2.78
CA PRO A 184 -12.37 -28.36 -3.53
C PRO A 184 -13.58 -28.06 -2.64
N GLY A 185 -14.41 -27.10 -3.06
CA GLY A 185 -15.63 -26.69 -2.36
C GLY A 185 -15.42 -25.90 -1.05
N LYS A 186 -14.17 -25.62 -0.64
CA LYS A 186 -13.88 -24.81 0.56
C LYS A 186 -13.70 -23.33 0.22
N THR A 187 -14.10 -22.47 1.15
CA THR A 187 -13.98 -21.01 1.04
C THR A 187 -12.76 -20.51 1.79
N TYR A 188 -11.96 -19.66 1.15
CA TYR A 188 -10.76 -19.05 1.69
C TYR A 188 -10.92 -17.53 1.73
N MET A 189 -10.30 -16.88 2.71
CA MET A 189 -10.22 -15.42 2.75
C MET A 189 -8.81 -14.97 2.41
N LEU A 190 -8.65 -14.24 1.31
CA LEU A 190 -7.40 -13.59 0.97
C LEU A 190 -7.37 -12.22 1.61
N ARG A 191 -6.30 -11.96 2.36
CA ARG A 191 -6.02 -10.68 3.01
C ARG A 191 -5.02 -9.92 2.16
N ILE A 192 -5.53 -9.16 1.18
CA ILE A 192 -4.74 -8.48 0.16
C ILE A 192 -4.24 -7.14 0.72
N ILE A 193 -2.95 -6.87 0.54
CA ILE A 193 -2.28 -5.65 0.99
C ILE A 193 -1.45 -5.15 -0.20
N ASN A 194 -1.63 -3.91 -0.63
CA ASN A 194 -0.71 -3.31 -1.58
C ASN A 194 0.36 -2.52 -0.82
N ALA A 195 1.52 -3.16 -0.66
CA ALA A 195 2.73 -2.59 -0.07
C ALA A 195 3.71 -2.04 -1.13
N ALA A 196 3.32 -2.01 -2.41
CA ALA A 196 4.11 -1.39 -3.47
C ALA A 196 4.40 0.09 -3.16
N LEU A 197 5.52 0.59 -3.66
CA LEU A 197 5.93 1.97 -3.58
C LEU A 197 5.13 2.86 -4.54
N ASN A 198 4.98 2.43 -5.79
CA ASN A 198 4.62 3.34 -6.89
C ASN A 198 3.22 3.12 -7.47
N ASP A 199 2.82 1.86 -7.69
CA ASP A 199 1.69 1.57 -8.59
C ASP A 199 0.45 0.97 -7.89
N GLU A 200 -0.71 1.37 -8.40
CA GLU A 200 -1.96 0.65 -8.20
C GLU A 200 -1.93 -0.68 -8.94
N LEU A 201 -2.54 -1.73 -8.39
CA LEU A 201 -2.46 -3.06 -8.95
C LEU A 201 -3.85 -3.65 -9.18
N PHE A 202 -4.08 -4.17 -10.39
CA PHE A 202 -5.11 -5.15 -10.64
C PHE A 202 -4.65 -6.51 -10.12
N PHE A 203 -5.51 -7.20 -9.37
CA PHE A 203 -5.29 -8.53 -8.82
C PHE A 203 -6.41 -9.47 -9.24
N ALA A 204 -6.08 -10.69 -9.68
CA ALA A 204 -7.07 -11.69 -10.07
C ALA A 204 -6.58 -13.13 -9.86
N ILE A 205 -7.53 -14.06 -9.78
CA ILE A 205 -7.27 -15.50 -9.68
C ILE A 205 -7.89 -16.15 -10.91
N ALA A 206 -7.11 -16.91 -11.67
CA ALA A 206 -7.58 -17.56 -12.89
C ALA A 206 -8.82 -18.43 -12.61
N ASN A 207 -9.91 -18.21 -13.35
CA ASN A 207 -11.16 -18.97 -13.25
C ASN A 207 -11.88 -18.88 -11.88
N HIS A 208 -11.63 -17.82 -11.10
CA HIS A 208 -12.31 -17.61 -9.81
C HIS A 208 -12.78 -16.17 -9.66
N THR A 209 -14.08 -16.01 -9.43
CA THR A 209 -14.67 -14.79 -8.91
C THR A 209 -14.42 -14.70 -7.40
N VAL A 210 -14.18 -13.50 -6.91
CA VAL A 210 -14.02 -13.21 -5.49
C VAL A 210 -15.17 -12.31 -4.99
N THR A 211 -15.47 -12.40 -3.71
CA THR A 211 -16.41 -11.52 -3.02
C THR A 211 -15.64 -10.59 -2.10
N VAL A 212 -15.64 -9.29 -2.38
CA VAL A 212 -15.03 -8.28 -1.49
C VAL A 212 -15.89 -8.13 -0.25
N VAL A 213 -15.28 -8.22 0.95
CA VAL A 213 -16.00 -8.18 2.23
C VAL A 213 -15.45 -7.15 3.22
N GLU A 214 -14.26 -6.62 2.96
CA GLU A 214 -13.62 -5.62 3.81
C GLU A 214 -12.66 -4.75 3.00
N ALA A 215 -12.57 -3.46 3.35
CA ALA A 215 -11.49 -2.57 2.95
C ALA A 215 -10.99 -1.81 4.20
N ASP A 216 -9.67 -1.74 4.40
CA ASP A 216 -9.00 -0.98 5.47
C ASP A 216 -9.55 -1.22 6.89
N ALA A 217 -9.70 -2.49 7.27
CA ALA A 217 -10.27 -2.92 8.55
C ALA A 217 -11.68 -2.39 8.83
N VAL A 218 -12.46 -2.17 7.75
CA VAL A 218 -13.89 -1.85 7.78
C VAL A 218 -14.64 -2.81 6.86
N TYR A 219 -15.67 -3.48 7.38
CA TYR A 219 -16.52 -4.33 6.54
C TYR A 219 -17.28 -3.51 5.51
N VAL A 220 -17.34 -4.02 4.28
CA VAL A 220 -18.09 -3.42 3.17
C VAL A 220 -19.35 -4.22 2.88
N LYS A 221 -20.29 -3.62 2.15
CA LYS A 221 -21.40 -4.37 1.53
C LYS A 221 -20.80 -5.37 0.54
N PRO A 222 -21.00 -6.68 0.71
CA PRO A 222 -20.34 -7.65 -0.14
C PRO A 222 -20.71 -7.47 -1.61
N PHE A 223 -19.72 -7.52 -2.49
CA PHE A 223 -19.93 -7.51 -3.93
C PHE A 223 -18.94 -8.46 -4.62
N GLN A 224 -19.39 -9.06 -5.72
CA GLN A 224 -18.58 -9.98 -6.51
C GLN A 224 -17.82 -9.25 -7.61
N THR A 225 -16.62 -9.76 -7.91
CA THR A 225 -15.75 -9.27 -8.98
C THR A 225 -14.73 -10.34 -9.36
N ASP A 226 -14.28 -10.35 -10.61
CA ASP A 226 -13.19 -11.23 -11.06
C ASP A 226 -11.81 -10.59 -10.87
N VAL A 227 -11.77 -9.26 -10.81
CA VAL A 227 -10.55 -8.46 -10.65
C VAL A 227 -10.74 -7.47 -9.50
N VAL A 228 -9.74 -7.36 -8.64
CA VAL A 228 -9.65 -6.38 -7.55
C VAL A 228 -8.67 -5.30 -7.97
N LEU A 229 -9.07 -4.03 -7.91
CA LEU A 229 -8.12 -2.91 -7.96
C LEU A 229 -7.74 -2.54 -6.52
N ILE A 230 -6.44 -2.39 -6.26
CA ILE A 230 -5.92 -2.02 -4.93
C ILE A 230 -4.75 -1.06 -5.06
N THR A 231 -4.79 0.05 -4.34
CA THR A 231 -3.77 1.11 -4.40
C THR A 231 -2.75 1.02 -3.25
N PRO A 232 -1.51 1.53 -3.40
CA PRO A 232 -0.53 1.53 -2.32
C PRO A 232 -1.09 2.09 -1.02
N GLY A 233 -0.98 1.34 0.08
CA GLY A 233 -1.62 1.70 1.35
C GLY A 233 -2.86 0.90 1.66
N GLN A 234 -3.68 0.62 0.65
CA GLN A 234 -4.95 -0.08 0.85
C GLN A 234 -4.74 -1.55 1.22
N THR A 235 -5.72 -2.03 1.97
CA THR A 235 -5.93 -3.44 2.26
C THR A 235 -7.35 -3.83 1.88
N THR A 236 -7.53 -5.04 1.38
CA THR A 236 -8.85 -5.56 1.00
C THR A 236 -8.92 -7.04 1.31
N ASN A 237 -9.96 -7.46 2.03
CA ASN A 237 -10.23 -8.87 2.23
C ASN A 237 -11.29 -9.35 1.25
N VAL A 238 -10.97 -10.45 0.57
CA VAL A 238 -11.88 -11.10 -0.37
C VAL A 238 -12.09 -12.57 0.00
N LEU A 239 -13.31 -13.04 -0.16
CA LEU A 239 -13.64 -14.47 -0.06
C LEU A 239 -13.66 -15.08 -1.45
N PHE A 240 -13.06 -16.24 -1.62
CA PHE A 240 -13.27 -17.06 -2.81
C PHE A 240 -13.53 -18.51 -2.41
N THR A 241 -14.37 -19.18 -3.19
CA THR A 241 -14.66 -20.61 -3.00
C THR A 241 -13.96 -21.40 -4.08
N ALA A 242 -13.12 -22.35 -3.67
CA ALA A 242 -12.50 -23.30 -4.57
C ALA A 242 -13.60 -24.12 -5.28
N LYS A 243 -13.53 -24.23 -6.60
CA LYS A 243 -14.47 -25.00 -7.43
C LYS A 243 -14.52 -26.45 -6.92
N SER A 244 -15.72 -27.03 -6.85
CA SER A 244 -15.87 -28.43 -6.44
C SER A 244 -15.21 -29.38 -7.44
N GLU A 245 -15.34 -29.07 -8.74
CA GLU A 245 -14.74 -29.80 -9.85
C GLU A 245 -13.78 -28.86 -10.60
N PRO A 246 -12.51 -28.74 -10.19
CA PRO A 246 -11.52 -27.96 -10.91
C PRO A 246 -11.17 -28.64 -12.24
N VAL A 247 -10.65 -27.86 -13.21
CA VAL A 247 -10.09 -28.42 -14.44
C VAL A 247 -8.98 -29.41 -14.06
N PRO A 248 -9.08 -30.70 -14.47
CA PRO A 248 -8.12 -31.71 -14.06
C PRO A 248 -6.70 -31.33 -14.45
N ASN A 249 -5.78 -31.47 -13.48
CA ASN A 249 -4.36 -31.18 -13.63
C ASN A 249 -4.04 -29.76 -14.16
N ALA A 250 -4.92 -28.79 -13.99
CA ALA A 250 -4.64 -27.41 -14.36
C ALA A 250 -3.85 -26.67 -13.28
N THR A 251 -2.96 -25.77 -13.72
CA THR A 251 -2.30 -24.80 -12.84
C THR A 251 -3.03 -23.46 -12.97
N PHE A 252 -3.57 -22.94 -11.87
CA PHE A 252 -4.28 -21.66 -11.86
C PHE A 252 -3.35 -20.56 -11.37
N LEU A 253 -3.17 -19.49 -12.14
CA LEU A 253 -2.36 -18.36 -11.69
C LEU A 253 -3.16 -17.40 -10.81
N ILE A 254 -2.48 -16.90 -9.78
CA ILE A 254 -2.87 -15.71 -9.02
C ILE A 254 -1.98 -14.59 -9.55
N SER A 255 -2.53 -13.56 -10.18
CA SER A 255 -1.71 -12.57 -10.88
C SER A 255 -2.02 -11.16 -10.42
N ALA A 256 -0.98 -10.31 -10.42
CA ALA A 256 -1.14 -8.87 -10.25
C ALA A 256 -0.31 -8.08 -11.28
N ARG A 257 -0.88 -6.98 -11.77
CA ARG A 257 -0.25 -6.08 -12.76
C ARG A 257 -0.67 -4.62 -12.51
N PRO A 258 0.08 -3.62 -13.00
CA PRO A 258 -0.21 -2.23 -12.73
C PRO A 258 -1.48 -1.73 -13.41
N TYR A 259 -2.13 -0.78 -12.73
CA TYR A 259 -2.98 0.23 -13.34
C TYR A 259 -2.19 1.55 -13.34
N ALA A 260 -2.01 2.15 -14.51
CA ALA A 260 -1.26 3.38 -14.70
C ALA A 260 -1.84 4.19 -15.88
N THR A 261 -2.10 5.47 -15.64
CA THR A 261 -2.59 6.43 -16.65
C THR A 261 -1.61 7.58 -16.87
N GLY A 262 -0.70 7.82 -15.93
CA GLY A 262 0.26 8.92 -15.99
C GLY A 262 1.25 8.80 -17.15
N THR A 263 1.79 9.94 -17.58
CA THR A 263 2.74 10.03 -18.70
C THR A 263 4.16 9.52 -18.38
N GLY A 264 4.42 9.14 -17.14
CA GLY A 264 5.72 8.61 -16.70
C GLY A 264 5.94 7.17 -17.11
N THR A 265 7.19 6.72 -17.16
CA THR A 265 7.49 5.29 -17.28
C THR A 265 7.12 4.59 -15.98
N PHE A 266 6.62 3.36 -16.10
CA PHE A 266 6.29 2.49 -14.96
C PHE A 266 6.72 1.05 -15.26
N ASP A 267 6.83 0.22 -14.22
CA ASP A 267 7.08 -1.21 -14.38
C ASP A 267 5.82 -1.88 -14.98
N ASN A 268 5.84 -2.26 -16.26
CA ASN A 268 4.67 -2.88 -16.92
C ASN A 268 4.72 -4.41 -16.91
N THR A 269 5.37 -5.01 -15.91
CA THR A 269 5.46 -6.46 -15.78
C THR A 269 4.29 -7.04 -14.96
N THR A 270 4.20 -8.37 -14.85
CA THR A 270 3.13 -9.07 -14.13
C THR A 270 3.74 -10.09 -13.16
N THR A 271 3.38 -10.00 -11.89
CA THR A 271 3.73 -11.01 -10.89
C THR A 271 2.69 -12.12 -10.86
N ALA A 272 3.14 -13.35 -10.60
CA ALA A 272 2.27 -14.53 -10.60
C ALA A 272 2.61 -15.53 -9.50
N GLY A 273 1.64 -15.79 -8.62
CA GLY A 273 1.59 -16.96 -7.75
C GLY A 273 0.78 -18.09 -8.39
N ILE A 274 0.71 -19.22 -7.69
CA ILE A 274 0.01 -20.42 -8.13
C ILE A 274 -1.07 -20.79 -7.10
N LEU A 275 -2.27 -21.09 -7.58
CA LEU A 275 -3.33 -21.76 -6.84
C LEU A 275 -3.35 -23.24 -7.24
N GLU A 276 -3.06 -24.13 -6.28
CA GLU A 276 -3.01 -25.58 -6.46
C GLU A 276 -4.19 -26.24 -5.74
N TYR A 277 -4.93 -27.11 -6.43
CA TYR A 277 -5.97 -27.92 -5.80
C TYR A 277 -5.37 -29.17 -5.17
N TYR A 278 -5.78 -29.51 -3.95
CA TYR A 278 -5.51 -30.81 -3.36
C TYR A 278 -6.18 -31.90 -4.21
N SER A 279 -5.39 -32.85 -4.68
CA SER A 279 -5.86 -34.04 -5.39
C SER A 279 -5.43 -35.29 -4.61
N ASN A 280 -6.36 -36.23 -4.40
CA ASN A 280 -6.08 -37.56 -3.86
C ASN A 280 -5.66 -38.57 -4.95
N LEU A 281 -5.66 -38.15 -6.22
CA LEU A 281 -5.22 -39.00 -7.32
C LEU A 281 -3.69 -39.05 -7.31
N ARG A 282 -3.13 -40.27 -7.23
CA ARG A 282 -1.69 -40.51 -7.39
C ARG A 282 -1.25 -39.83 -8.67
N ALA A 283 -0.21 -38.98 -8.59
CA ALA A 283 0.39 -38.34 -9.74
C ALA A 283 0.82 -39.42 -10.73
N ASP A 284 0.03 -39.61 -11.79
CA ASP A 284 0.43 -40.46 -12.90
C ASP A 284 1.49 -39.68 -13.66
N ASN A 285 2.71 -40.24 -13.73
CA ASN A 285 3.91 -39.63 -14.32
C ASN A 285 3.84 -39.53 -15.85
N SER A 286 2.66 -39.23 -16.41
CA SER A 286 2.53 -38.92 -17.83
C SER A 286 2.80 -37.42 -18.03
N PHE A 287 3.92 -37.11 -18.70
CA PHE A 287 4.35 -35.76 -19.06
C PHE A 287 3.46 -35.15 -20.15
N SER A 288 2.18 -34.96 -19.85
CA SER A 288 1.30 -34.10 -20.66
C SER A 288 1.39 -32.67 -20.14
N SER A 289 1.53 -31.69 -21.04
CA SER A 289 1.61 -30.27 -20.68
C SER A 289 0.33 -29.85 -19.96
N PHE A 290 0.41 -29.73 -18.64
CA PHE A 290 -0.70 -29.29 -17.82
C PHE A 290 -1.21 -27.91 -18.25
N PRO A 291 -2.53 -27.70 -18.41
CA PRO A 291 -3.05 -26.41 -18.85
C PRO A 291 -2.75 -25.32 -17.81
N LEU A 292 -2.08 -24.25 -18.25
CA LEU A 292 -1.79 -23.07 -17.44
C LEU A 292 -2.90 -22.05 -17.61
N MET A 293 -3.78 -21.94 -16.61
CA MET A 293 -4.90 -21.02 -16.59
C MET A 293 -4.42 -19.65 -16.09
N ARG A 294 -4.57 -18.62 -16.93
CA ARG A 294 -4.24 -17.23 -16.60
C ARG A 294 -5.52 -16.42 -16.40
N PRO A 295 -5.58 -15.50 -15.42
CA PRO A 295 -6.72 -14.59 -15.32
C PRO A 295 -6.68 -13.56 -16.45
N THR A 296 -7.84 -13.11 -16.91
CA THR A 296 -7.95 -11.95 -17.79
C THR A 296 -7.91 -10.69 -16.92
N LEU A 297 -6.82 -9.92 -17.03
CA LEU A 297 -6.67 -8.64 -16.34
C LEU A 297 -7.09 -7.47 -17.26
N PRO A 298 -7.62 -6.35 -16.73
CA PRO A 298 -7.96 -5.14 -17.50
C PRO A 298 -6.70 -4.46 -18.02
N ALA A 299 -6.76 -3.80 -19.19
CA ALA A 299 -5.61 -3.07 -19.74
C ALA A 299 -5.03 -2.10 -18.69
N PHE A 300 -3.71 -1.85 -18.71
CA PHE A 300 -3.06 -1.06 -17.67
C PHE A 300 -3.65 0.36 -17.52
N ASN A 301 -4.29 0.90 -18.57
CA ASN A 301 -4.91 2.22 -18.58
C ASN A 301 -6.45 2.17 -18.55
N ASP A 302 -7.06 1.05 -18.15
CA ASP A 302 -8.52 0.87 -18.09
C ASP A 302 -9.16 1.66 -16.92
N THR A 303 -9.26 2.97 -17.13
CA THR A 303 -9.83 3.92 -16.16
C THR A 303 -11.32 3.70 -15.94
N SER A 304 -12.03 3.17 -16.94
CA SER A 304 -13.44 2.82 -16.79
C SER A 304 -13.62 1.67 -15.80
N PHE A 305 -12.76 0.65 -15.87
CA PHE A 305 -12.74 -0.41 -14.86
C PHE A 305 -12.41 0.15 -13.47
N ALA A 306 -11.37 0.98 -13.35
CA ALA A 306 -10.93 1.55 -12.07
C ALA A 306 -12.04 2.36 -11.38
N ALA A 307 -12.71 3.24 -12.12
CA ALA A 307 -13.84 4.03 -11.63
C ALA A 307 -15.03 3.13 -11.21
N ASN A 308 -15.40 2.16 -12.06
CA ASN A 308 -16.51 1.25 -11.77
C ASN A 308 -16.24 0.35 -10.56
N PHE A 309 -15.00 -0.09 -10.36
CA PHE A 309 -14.61 -0.86 -9.18
C PHE A 309 -14.73 0.00 -7.91
N SER A 310 -14.16 1.21 -7.94
CA SER A 310 -14.15 2.12 -6.79
C SER A 310 -15.56 2.52 -6.33
N GLN A 311 -16.49 2.71 -7.27
CA GLN A 311 -17.90 3.02 -6.96
C GLN A 311 -18.64 1.90 -6.21
N LYS A 312 -18.17 0.65 -6.26
CA LYS A 312 -18.79 -0.48 -5.54
C LYS A 312 -18.47 -0.47 -4.05
N LEU A 313 -17.42 0.23 -3.62
CA LEU A 313 -16.98 0.29 -2.22
C LEU A 313 -17.99 1.08 -1.38
N ARG A 314 -18.72 0.36 -0.51
CA ARG A 314 -19.72 0.94 0.40
C ARG A 314 -19.57 0.29 1.75
N SER A 315 -19.51 1.08 2.84
CA SER A 315 -19.51 0.53 4.20
C SER A 315 -20.72 -0.39 4.42
N LEU A 316 -20.53 -1.48 5.17
CA LEU A 316 -21.55 -2.50 5.42
C LEU A 316 -22.87 -1.89 5.94
N ALA A 317 -22.78 -0.89 6.84
CA ALA A 317 -23.90 -0.06 7.30
C ALA A 317 -25.10 -0.87 7.82
N THR A 318 -24.86 -1.72 8.81
CA THR A 318 -25.89 -2.49 9.53
C THR A 318 -26.01 -2.00 10.98
N PRO A 319 -27.06 -2.37 11.74
CA PRO A 319 -27.15 -1.98 13.16
C PRO A 319 -25.93 -2.38 14.01
N LYS A 320 -25.31 -3.54 13.70
CA LYS A 320 -24.08 -4.01 14.37
C LYS A 320 -22.80 -3.33 13.87
N PHE A 321 -22.82 -2.85 12.62
CA PHE A 321 -21.67 -2.23 11.95
C PHE A 321 -22.11 -0.92 11.27
N PRO A 322 -22.42 0.14 12.07
CA PRO A 322 -22.92 1.39 11.53
C PRO A 322 -21.81 2.18 10.83
N ALA A 323 -22.17 2.93 9.78
CA ALA A 323 -21.22 3.78 9.04
C ALA A 323 -20.97 5.14 9.73
N ASN A 324 -21.91 5.65 10.53
CA ASN A 324 -21.80 6.91 11.29
C ASN A 324 -21.25 8.09 10.48
N VAL A 325 -21.82 8.33 9.29
CA VAL A 325 -21.40 9.44 8.41
C VAL A 325 -21.75 10.79 9.08
N PRO A 326 -20.78 11.70 9.27
CA PRO A 326 -21.06 13.05 9.77
C PRO A 326 -22.10 13.77 8.90
N GLN A 327 -23.19 14.24 9.50
CA GLN A 327 -24.29 14.90 8.77
C GLN A 327 -24.10 16.42 8.63
N THR A 328 -23.20 17.00 9.42
CA THR A 328 -22.92 18.44 9.44
C THR A 328 -21.44 18.66 9.12
N VAL A 329 -21.17 19.54 8.16
CA VAL A 329 -19.81 19.93 7.78
C VAL A 329 -19.43 21.19 8.54
N ASP A 330 -18.41 21.11 9.41
CA ASP A 330 -17.93 22.29 10.17
C ASP A 330 -16.96 23.16 9.35
N ARG A 331 -16.13 22.51 8.51
CA ARG A 331 -15.08 23.13 7.69
C ARG A 331 -14.99 22.41 6.35
N GLN A 332 -14.76 23.17 5.28
CA GLN A 332 -14.55 22.64 3.94
C GLN A 332 -13.10 22.88 3.53
N PHE A 333 -12.49 21.85 2.96
CA PHE A 333 -11.14 21.90 2.43
C PHE A 333 -11.16 21.46 0.97
N LEU A 334 -10.46 22.19 0.12
CA LEU A 334 -10.17 21.81 -1.24
C LEU A 334 -8.65 21.67 -1.37
N PHE A 335 -8.20 20.46 -1.67
CA PHE A 335 -6.79 20.14 -1.86
C PHE A 335 -6.51 19.82 -3.31
N THR A 336 -5.73 20.68 -3.98
CA THR A 336 -5.12 20.33 -5.28
C THR A 336 -3.84 19.56 -5.02
N VAL A 337 -3.79 18.31 -5.44
CA VAL A 337 -2.60 17.45 -5.35
C VAL A 337 -2.00 17.34 -6.74
N GLY A 338 -0.69 17.53 -6.86
CA GLY A 338 -0.06 17.43 -8.17
C GLY A 338 1.46 17.36 -8.14
N LEU A 339 2.01 16.91 -9.26
CA LEU A 339 3.43 17.01 -9.54
C LEU A 339 3.76 18.46 -9.96
N GLY A 340 4.90 18.93 -9.47
CA GLY A 340 5.44 20.26 -9.76
C GLY A 340 6.90 20.17 -10.17
N LEU A 341 7.46 21.31 -10.56
CA LEU A 341 8.87 21.43 -10.94
C LEU A 341 9.50 22.57 -10.13
N ASN A 342 10.60 22.27 -9.45
CA ASN A 342 11.42 23.26 -8.78
C ASN A 342 12.62 23.64 -9.66
N PRO A 343 13.07 24.91 -9.64
CA PRO A 343 14.31 25.30 -10.31
C PRO A 343 15.49 24.43 -9.88
N CYS A 344 16.37 24.11 -10.82
CA CYS A 344 17.62 23.44 -10.49
C CYS A 344 18.53 24.38 -9.68
N PRO A 345 19.18 23.90 -8.59
CA PRO A 345 20.15 24.70 -7.85
C PRO A 345 21.28 25.21 -8.75
N GLN A 346 21.77 26.43 -8.46
CA GLN A 346 22.88 27.01 -9.22
C GLN A 346 24.12 26.10 -9.20
N GLY A 347 24.75 25.92 -10.36
CA GLY A 347 25.95 25.08 -10.51
C GLY A 347 25.69 23.58 -10.58
N GLN A 348 24.42 23.13 -10.67
CA GLN A 348 24.05 21.73 -10.86
C GLN A 348 23.30 21.52 -12.19
N THR A 349 23.34 20.29 -12.68
CA THR A 349 22.51 19.85 -13.81
C THR A 349 21.43 18.91 -13.28
N CYS A 350 20.16 19.24 -13.55
CA CYS A 350 19.03 18.43 -13.11
C CYS A 350 18.42 17.63 -14.27
N GLN A 351 17.87 16.46 -13.96
CA GLN A 351 17.33 15.50 -14.93
C GLN A 351 15.81 15.61 -15.14
N GLY A 352 15.13 16.48 -14.39
CA GLY A 352 13.72 16.75 -14.61
C GLY A 352 13.46 17.55 -15.91
N PRO A 353 12.19 17.70 -16.29
CA PRO A 353 11.80 18.41 -17.51
C PRO A 353 12.42 19.81 -17.60
N ASN A 354 12.94 20.17 -18.78
CA ASN A 354 13.63 21.46 -19.01
C ASN A 354 14.80 21.74 -18.04
N GLY A 355 15.46 20.71 -17.52
CA GLY A 355 16.57 20.88 -16.57
C GLY A 355 16.12 21.34 -15.18
N THR A 356 14.90 21.02 -14.78
CA THR A 356 14.35 21.31 -13.43
C THR A 356 14.43 20.08 -12.52
N LYS A 357 13.99 20.21 -11.26
CA LYS A 357 13.80 19.09 -10.33
C LYS A 357 12.31 18.77 -10.19
N PHE A 358 11.96 17.48 -10.23
CA PHE A 358 10.62 17.07 -9.81
C PHE A 358 10.34 17.46 -8.35
N ALA A 359 9.09 17.86 -8.11
CA ALA A 359 8.51 18.11 -6.80
C ALA A 359 7.06 17.61 -6.80
N ALA A 360 6.44 17.59 -5.62
CA ALA A 360 5.02 17.36 -5.48
C ALA A 360 4.45 18.36 -4.46
N SER A 361 3.18 18.70 -4.59
CA SER A 361 2.56 19.69 -3.71
C SER A 361 1.12 19.34 -3.38
N ILE A 362 0.68 19.85 -2.23
CA ILE A 362 -0.73 19.97 -1.88
C ILE A 362 -1.01 21.47 -1.72
N ASN A 363 -2.01 21.99 -2.43
CA ASN A 363 -2.31 23.42 -2.51
C ASN A 363 -1.09 24.30 -2.84
N ASN A 364 -0.28 23.83 -3.81
CA ASN A 364 0.96 24.49 -4.25
C ASN A 364 2.03 24.67 -3.15
N ILE A 365 1.95 23.88 -2.08
CA ILE A 365 2.97 23.82 -1.03
C ILE A 365 3.67 22.46 -1.10
N SER A 366 4.96 22.47 -1.41
CA SER A 366 5.82 21.29 -1.33
C SER A 366 6.29 21.12 0.12
N PHE A 367 5.89 20.02 0.76
CA PHE A 367 6.27 19.74 2.15
C PHE A 367 7.77 19.44 2.25
N ILE A 368 8.45 20.11 3.18
CA ILE A 368 9.86 19.87 3.50
C ILE A 368 9.93 19.26 4.89
N LEU A 369 10.62 18.13 5.01
CA LEU A 369 10.79 17.47 6.30
C LEU A 369 11.59 18.38 7.26
N PRO A 370 11.08 18.63 8.48
CA PRO A 370 11.81 19.40 9.48
C PRO A 370 12.93 18.55 10.10
N THR A 371 13.86 19.19 10.81
CA THR A 371 14.90 18.50 11.60
C THR A 371 14.43 18.09 12.99
N THR A 372 13.36 18.71 13.48
CA THR A 372 12.67 18.37 14.74
C THR A 372 11.28 17.85 14.43
N ALA A 373 10.85 16.78 15.09
CA ALA A 373 9.52 16.23 14.85
C ALA A 373 8.41 17.25 15.15
N LEU A 374 7.42 17.37 14.26
CA LEU A 374 6.30 18.31 14.42
C LEU A 374 5.56 18.12 15.75
N LEU A 375 5.28 16.88 16.14
CA LEU A 375 4.63 16.54 17.41
C LEU A 375 5.49 16.93 18.61
N GLN A 376 6.81 16.74 18.54
CA GLN A 376 7.74 17.16 19.59
C GLN A 376 7.72 18.69 19.74
N ALA A 377 7.86 19.42 18.63
CA ALA A 377 7.81 20.87 18.61
C ALA A 377 6.46 21.41 19.13
N HIS A 378 5.36 20.76 18.76
CA HIS A 378 4.02 21.07 19.28
C HIS A 378 3.93 20.85 20.79
N PHE A 379 4.28 19.66 21.27
CA PHE A 379 4.15 19.27 22.68
C PHE A 379 4.95 20.19 23.61
N TYR A 380 6.17 20.56 23.22
CA TYR A 380 7.03 21.46 23.99
C TYR A 380 6.80 22.95 23.71
N LYS A 381 5.80 23.31 22.89
CA LYS A 381 5.50 24.70 22.48
C LYS A 381 6.72 25.42 21.85
N LYS A 382 7.52 24.68 21.07
CA LYS A 382 8.71 25.16 20.35
C LYS A 382 8.51 25.03 18.83
N SER A 383 7.42 25.61 18.31
CA SER A 383 7.09 25.54 16.88
C SER A 383 7.83 26.59 16.02
N GLN A 384 8.35 27.65 16.63
CA GLN A 384 9.08 28.71 15.93
C GLN A 384 10.27 28.12 15.16
N GLY A 385 10.30 28.34 13.85
CA GLY A 385 11.33 27.80 12.95
C GLY A 385 11.16 26.32 12.56
N VAL A 386 10.09 25.64 13.01
CA VAL A 386 9.81 24.23 12.67
C VAL A 386 8.64 24.12 11.70
N TYR A 387 7.50 24.75 12.02
CA TYR A 387 6.32 24.74 11.16
C TYR A 387 5.45 25.99 11.40
N ASN A 388 4.59 26.30 10.43
CA ASN A 388 3.58 27.35 10.54
C ASN A 388 2.17 26.74 10.62
N PHE A 389 1.19 27.57 11.00
CA PHE A 389 -0.22 27.18 11.12
C PHE A 389 -1.06 27.67 9.93
N THR A 390 -0.42 27.98 8.80
CA THR A 390 -1.02 28.73 7.68
C THR A 390 -1.19 27.87 6.43
N PHE A 391 -1.24 26.54 6.56
CA PHE A 391 -1.57 25.68 5.43
C PHE A 391 -2.99 26.02 4.94
N PRO A 392 -3.19 26.29 3.65
CA PRO A 392 -4.43 26.89 3.18
C PRO A 392 -5.54 25.85 3.00
N ASP A 393 -6.76 26.24 3.40
CA ASP A 393 -7.95 25.40 3.24
C ASP A 393 -8.34 25.19 1.77
N ASN A 394 -7.89 26.07 0.86
CA ASN A 394 -8.17 26.05 -0.57
C ASN A 394 -6.88 26.27 -1.39
N PRO A 395 -6.82 25.85 -2.66
CA PRO A 395 -5.70 26.19 -3.53
C PRO A 395 -5.57 27.73 -3.66
N PRO A 396 -4.35 28.28 -3.62
CA PRO A 396 -4.13 29.73 -3.68
C PRO A 396 -4.56 30.34 -5.02
N PHE A 397 -4.55 29.54 -6.10
CA PHE A 397 -4.94 29.96 -7.44
C PHE A 397 -5.97 28.98 -8.02
N PRO A 398 -7.21 29.44 -8.29
CA PRO A 398 -8.18 28.62 -8.99
C PRO A 398 -7.83 28.39 -10.46
N PHE A 399 -8.08 27.17 -10.94
CA PHE A 399 -7.94 26.81 -12.35
C PHE A 399 -9.03 25.78 -12.73
N ASN A 400 -9.06 25.35 -13.98
CA ASN A 400 -9.97 24.28 -14.40
C ASN A 400 -9.50 22.91 -13.85
N TYR A 401 -9.99 22.54 -12.67
CA TYR A 401 -9.62 21.30 -11.97
C TYR A 401 -10.03 20.01 -12.69
N THR A 402 -10.92 20.11 -13.69
CA THR A 402 -11.45 18.97 -14.45
C THR A 402 -11.12 19.06 -15.94
N GLY A 403 -10.37 20.07 -16.35
CA GLY A 403 -10.00 20.29 -17.74
C GLY A 403 -8.78 19.47 -18.14
N THR A 404 -8.64 19.21 -19.43
CA THR A 404 -7.36 18.75 -19.99
C THR A 404 -6.31 19.84 -19.77
N PRO A 405 -5.11 19.54 -19.24
CA PRO A 405 -4.09 20.56 -18.98
C PRO A 405 -3.77 21.32 -20.28
N SER A 406 -4.07 22.61 -20.32
CA SER A 406 -3.93 23.44 -21.52
C SER A 406 -2.45 23.62 -21.88
N LYS A 407 -2.08 23.39 -23.14
CA LYS A 407 -0.73 23.64 -23.69
C LYS A 407 -0.34 25.13 -23.78
N GLN A 408 -1.15 26.05 -23.28
CA GLN A 408 -0.93 27.49 -23.45
C GLN A 408 -0.95 28.22 -22.12
N HIS A 409 0.24 28.46 -21.55
CA HIS A 409 0.67 29.79 -21.07
C HIS A 409 2.19 29.80 -20.91
N GLY A 410 2.85 30.67 -21.67
CA GLY A 410 4.30 30.83 -21.76
C GLY A 410 4.94 31.57 -20.57
N HIS A 411 4.50 31.30 -19.34
CA HIS A 411 5.18 31.73 -18.12
C HIS A 411 5.17 30.57 -17.11
N SER A 412 6.33 29.92 -16.96
CA SER A 412 6.82 29.04 -15.87
C SER A 412 5.90 28.08 -15.09
N GLU A 413 4.63 27.87 -15.43
CA GLU A 413 3.73 26.96 -14.70
C GLU A 413 3.28 25.82 -15.60
N ARG A 414 4.08 24.75 -15.66
CA ARG A 414 3.59 23.45 -16.16
C ARG A 414 2.86 22.76 -15.02
N HIS A 415 1.57 23.01 -14.90
CA HIS A 415 0.68 22.10 -14.19
C HIS A 415 0.46 20.86 -15.06
N GLN A 416 1.25 19.82 -14.83
CA GLN A 416 0.95 18.46 -15.30
C GLN A 416 0.22 17.72 -14.17
N GLY A 417 -1.05 18.05 -14.00
CA GLY A 417 -2.01 17.21 -13.31
C GLY A 417 -2.98 16.69 -14.34
N GLU A 418 -2.93 15.40 -14.65
CA GLU A 418 -4.02 14.74 -15.36
C GLU A 418 -5.20 14.65 -14.38
N SER A 419 -6.36 15.15 -14.82
CA SER A 419 -7.60 15.03 -14.08
C SER A 419 -8.09 13.59 -14.19
N ASP A 420 -7.75 12.75 -13.23
CA ASP A 420 -8.65 11.64 -12.93
C ASP A 420 -9.97 12.26 -12.46
N SER A 421 -11.07 11.80 -13.05
CA SER A 421 -12.42 12.22 -12.70
C SER A 421 -12.55 12.23 -11.17
N LEU A 422 -12.76 13.41 -10.58
CA LEU A 422 -13.02 13.57 -9.16
C LEU A 422 -14.32 12.82 -8.82
N THR A 423 -14.23 11.53 -8.54
CA THR A 423 -15.21 10.88 -7.67
C THR A 423 -14.96 11.43 -6.29
N THR A 424 -15.92 12.21 -5.78
CA THR A 424 -15.95 12.66 -4.40
C THR A 424 -16.02 11.42 -3.51
N VAL A 425 -14.87 10.93 -3.05
CA VAL A 425 -14.83 9.87 -2.03
C VAL A 425 -14.85 10.58 -0.68
N PRO A 426 -15.90 10.43 0.14
CA PRO A 426 -15.94 11.02 1.46
C PRO A 426 -14.96 10.29 2.37
N TYR A 427 -13.72 10.78 2.46
CA TYR A 427 -12.80 10.38 3.52
C TYR A 427 -13.18 11.09 4.81
N SER A 428 -13.87 10.41 5.72
CA SER A 428 -14.08 10.90 7.08
C SER A 428 -12.90 10.51 7.98
N TRP A 429 -11.88 11.36 8.05
CA TRP A 429 -10.80 11.22 9.04
C TRP A 429 -10.84 12.34 10.08
N PHE A 430 -11.96 12.52 10.80
CA PHE A 430 -11.95 13.26 12.07
C PHE A 430 -13.04 12.72 12.99
N CYS A 431 -12.66 12.09 14.10
CA CYS A 431 -13.54 11.93 15.25
C CYS A 431 -13.35 13.15 16.17
N LYS A 432 -14.38 13.99 16.28
CA LYS A 432 -14.55 14.95 17.38
C LYS A 432 -14.41 14.20 18.70
N THR A 433 -13.52 14.64 19.59
CA THR A 433 -13.65 14.36 21.03
C THR A 433 -14.47 15.47 21.67
N PRO A 434 -15.46 15.17 22.53
CA PRO A 434 -16.07 16.18 23.38
C PRO A 434 -15.02 16.71 24.36
N ALA A 435 -15.07 18.02 24.61
CA ALA A 435 -14.36 18.66 25.70
C ALA A 435 -14.84 18.08 27.04
N LEU A 436 -13.89 17.70 27.87
CA LEU A 436 -14.00 17.66 29.33
C LEU A 436 -12.72 18.25 29.89
#